data_AF-A0A7S2B6F9-F1
#
_entry.id   AF-A0A7S2B6F9-F1
#
_cell.length_a   1.000
_cell.length_b   1.000
_cell.length_c   1.000
_cell.angle_alpha   90.00
_cell.angle_beta   90.00
_cell.angle_gamma   90.00
#
_symmetry.space_group_name_H-M   'P 1'
#
loop_
_entity.id
_entity.type
_entity.pdbx_description
1 polymer ?
#
loop_
_entity_poly.entity_id
_entity_poly.type
_entity_poly.pdbx_seq_one_letter_code
_entity_poly.pdbx_strand_id
1 'polypeptide(L)'
;EPEWVPVDAEIGCTYEQAVAAIETLGRMHRVFDDKMLSGHEFGFLPATVFDVRNAGHIQGYFTSILGSAQPLVQLLPPGAQATVERMAEGGLGESFERLAQQPLCLCHGDYRTENLRFSAPGRPPAVAVFDWGLVNVARGIADF
;
A
#
# COMPACT_ATOMS: atom_id res chain seq x y z
N GLU A 1 15.22 -13.40 -23.02
CA GLU A 1 14.46 -12.96 -21.82
C GLU A 1 14.24 -11.46 -21.92
N PRO A 2 13.15 -10.89 -21.37
CA PRO A 2 13.01 -9.44 -21.30
C PRO A 2 14.13 -8.86 -20.44
N GLU A 3 14.83 -7.86 -20.98
CA GLU A 3 15.72 -7.02 -20.18
C GLU A 3 14.83 -6.11 -19.32
N TRP A 4 15.04 -6.19 -18.01
CA TRP A 4 14.26 -5.48 -17.00
C TRP A 4 15.01 -4.23 -16.54
N VAL A 5 14.39 -3.07 -16.67
CA VAL A 5 15.00 -1.80 -16.28
C VAL A 5 14.34 -1.25 -15.01
N PRO A 6 15.12 -0.73 -14.05
CA PRO A 6 14.58 0.04 -12.95
C PRO A 6 14.13 1.43 -13.43
N VAL A 7 13.36 2.11 -12.59
CA VAL A 7 13.08 3.54 -12.73
C VAL A 7 13.93 4.29 -11.69
N ASP A 8 14.45 5.44 -12.08
CA ASP A 8 15.02 6.39 -11.13
C ASP A 8 13.86 7.03 -10.34
N ALA A 9 13.81 6.78 -9.03
CA ALA A 9 12.74 7.26 -8.16
C ALA A 9 12.68 8.80 -8.09
N GLU A 10 13.78 9.51 -8.34
CA GLU A 10 13.81 10.97 -8.35
C GLU A 10 13.17 11.56 -9.62
N ILE A 11 13.22 10.81 -10.74
CA ILE A 11 12.64 11.21 -12.03
C ILE A 11 11.20 10.70 -12.15
N GLY A 12 10.93 9.51 -11.60
CA GLY A 12 9.64 8.85 -11.68
C GLY A 12 9.42 8.08 -12.99
N CYS A 13 8.22 7.53 -13.13
CA CYS A 13 7.82 6.75 -14.29
C CYS A 13 7.45 7.62 -15.51
N THR A 14 7.66 7.09 -16.72
CA THR A 14 6.95 7.60 -17.89
C THR A 14 5.46 7.30 -17.79
N TYR A 15 4.65 7.97 -18.60
CA TYR A 15 3.21 7.70 -18.67
C TYR A 15 2.91 6.23 -18.99
N GLU A 16 3.60 5.65 -19.97
CA GLU A 16 3.42 4.26 -20.40
C GLU A 16 3.79 3.27 -19.29
N GLN A 17 4.85 3.57 -18.52
CA GLN A 17 5.24 2.79 -17.37
C GLN A 17 4.19 2.86 -16.26
N ALA A 18 3.69 4.06 -15.95
CA ALA A 18 2.64 4.25 -14.95
C ALA A 18 1.35 3.52 -15.32
N VAL A 19 0.92 3.58 -16.58
CA VAL A 19 -0.23 2.82 -17.07
C VAL A 19 0.03 1.32 -16.93
N ALA A 20 1.18 0.82 -17.36
CA ALA A 20 1.52 -0.60 -17.25
C ALA A 20 1.55 -1.08 -15.79
N ALA A 21 1.99 -0.23 -14.85
CA ALA A 21 2.01 -0.52 -13.42
C ALA A 21 0.58 -0.60 -12.86
N ILE A 22 -0.28 0.36 -13.17
CA ILE A 22 -1.68 0.37 -12.70
C ILE A 22 -2.46 -0.81 -13.30
N GLU A 23 -2.28 -1.12 -14.57
CA GLU A 23 -2.92 -2.27 -15.20
C GLU A 23 -2.45 -3.61 -14.61
N THR A 24 -1.16 -3.71 -14.28
CA THR A 24 -0.61 -4.91 -13.64
C THR A 24 -1.17 -5.08 -12.23
N LEU A 25 -1.25 -3.99 -11.46
CA LEU A 25 -1.87 -3.99 -10.14
C LEU A 25 -3.35 -4.38 -10.21
N GLY A 26 -4.12 -3.78 -11.14
CA GLY A 26 -5.52 -4.11 -11.33
C GLY A 26 -5.76 -5.57 -11.74
N ARG A 27 -4.89 -6.14 -12.58
CA ARG A 27 -4.93 -7.57 -12.93
C ARG A 27 -4.68 -8.45 -11.72
N MET A 28 -3.68 -8.12 -10.90
CA MET A 28 -3.36 -8.83 -9.67
C MET A 28 -4.53 -8.78 -8.68
N HIS A 29 -5.07 -7.58 -8.40
CA HIS A 29 -6.22 -7.40 -7.50
C HIS A 29 -7.46 -8.16 -7.98
N ARG A 30 -7.63 -8.33 -9.30
CA ARG A 30 -8.75 -9.10 -9.87
C ARG A 30 -8.59 -10.61 -9.72
N VAL A 31 -7.36 -11.15 -9.71
CA VAL A 31 -7.13 -12.60 -9.65
C VAL A 31 -7.45 -13.15 -8.27
N PHE A 32 -7.12 -12.41 -7.22
CA PHE A 32 -7.31 -12.82 -5.84
C PHE A 32 -8.54 -12.12 -5.26
N ASP A 33 -9.69 -12.80 -5.29
CA ASP A 33 -10.95 -12.30 -4.72
C ASP A 33 -11.19 -12.75 -3.28
N ASP A 34 -12.24 -12.21 -2.66
CA ASP A 34 -12.67 -12.52 -1.29
C ASP A 34 -12.79 -14.04 -1.02
N LYS A 35 -13.24 -14.81 -2.01
CA LYS A 35 -13.48 -16.24 -1.86
C LYS A 35 -12.16 -17.01 -1.86
N MET A 36 -11.21 -16.62 -2.71
CA MET A 36 -9.88 -17.21 -2.73
C MET A 36 -9.12 -16.90 -1.43
N LEU A 37 -9.22 -15.66 -0.96
CA LEU A 37 -8.47 -15.15 0.19
C LEU A 37 -9.02 -15.58 1.55
N SER A 38 -10.31 -15.91 1.63
CA SER A 38 -10.92 -16.48 2.85
C SER A 38 -10.62 -17.97 3.07
N GLY A 39 -9.94 -18.62 2.12
CA GLY A 39 -9.50 -20.00 2.24
C GLY A 39 -8.30 -20.18 3.18
N HIS A 40 -8.11 -21.41 3.69
CA HIS A 40 -6.99 -21.76 4.57
C HIS A 40 -5.61 -21.50 3.95
N GLU A 41 -5.49 -21.49 2.62
CA GLU A 41 -4.24 -21.26 1.92
C GLU A 41 -3.66 -19.87 2.18
N PHE A 42 -4.51 -18.84 2.31
CA PHE A 42 -4.10 -17.45 2.51
C PHE A 42 -4.35 -16.94 3.94
N GLY A 43 -4.89 -17.77 4.83
CA GLY A 43 -5.21 -17.38 6.20
C GLY A 43 -4.00 -17.02 7.07
N PHE A 44 -2.77 -17.26 6.59
CA PHE A 44 -1.53 -16.82 7.25
C PHE A 44 -1.20 -15.35 6.96
N LEU A 45 -1.77 -14.76 5.91
CA LEU A 45 -1.52 -13.38 5.53
C LEU A 45 -2.18 -12.41 6.54
N PRO A 46 -1.53 -11.29 6.84
CA PRO A 46 -2.13 -10.28 7.71
C PRO A 46 -3.28 -9.56 6.99
N ALA A 47 -4.31 -9.19 7.75
CA ALA A 47 -5.38 -8.34 7.24
C ALA A 47 -4.93 -6.87 7.33
N THR A 48 -4.56 -6.26 6.22
CA THR A 48 -3.75 -5.01 6.09
C THR A 48 -2.27 -5.19 6.48
N VAL A 49 -1.41 -4.25 6.05
CA VAL A 49 0.04 -4.30 6.24
C VAL A 49 0.49 -4.38 7.70
N PHE A 50 -0.29 -3.84 8.64
CA PHE A 50 0.03 -3.90 10.08
C PHE A 50 -0.82 -4.90 10.85
N ASP A 51 -1.68 -5.65 10.15
CA ASP A 51 -2.69 -6.54 10.71
C ASP A 51 -3.70 -5.80 11.60
N VAL A 52 -4.96 -5.76 11.16
CA VAL A 52 -6.06 -5.06 11.85
C VAL A 52 -6.26 -5.53 13.29
N ARG A 53 -5.85 -6.77 13.62
CA ARG A 53 -5.87 -7.29 14.99
C ARG A 53 -5.01 -6.45 15.95
N ASN A 54 -4.04 -5.70 15.42
CA ASN A 54 -3.16 -4.81 16.16
C ASN A 54 -3.59 -3.33 16.08
N ALA A 55 -4.73 -2.99 15.48
CA ALA A 55 -5.15 -1.61 15.20
C ALA A 55 -5.11 -0.71 16.45
N GLY A 56 -5.58 -1.19 17.60
CA GLY A 56 -5.52 -0.43 18.86
C GLY A 56 -4.09 -0.15 19.36
N HIS A 57 -3.18 -1.11 19.17
CA HIS A 57 -1.76 -0.92 19.52
C HIS A 57 -1.09 0.10 18.58
N ILE A 58 -1.35 -0.01 17.28
CA ILE A 58 -0.83 0.91 16.26
C ILE A 58 -1.36 2.32 16.50
N GLN A 59 -2.66 2.47 16.81
CA GLN A 59 -3.26 3.75 17.16
C GLN A 59 -2.57 4.38 18.38
N GLY A 60 -2.40 3.61 19.46
CA GLY A 60 -1.71 4.11 20.66
C GLY A 60 -0.26 4.51 20.39
N TYR A 61 0.46 3.72 19.59
CA TYR A 61 1.82 4.03 19.18
C TYR A 61 1.90 5.31 18.34
N PHE A 62 1.01 5.46 17.36
CA PHE A 62 0.90 6.65 16.53
C PHE A 62 0.62 7.91 17.35
N THR A 63 -0.37 7.87 18.25
CA THR A 63 -0.69 8.98 19.15
C THR A 63 0.50 9.35 20.05
N SER A 64 1.24 8.36 20.55
CA SER A 64 2.45 8.58 21.37
C SER A 64 3.59 9.25 20.59
N ILE A 65 3.83 8.84 19.34
CA ILE A 65 4.84 9.47 18.49
C ILE A 65 4.46 10.92 18.21
N LEU A 66 3.20 11.17 17.84
CA LEU A 66 2.73 12.52 17.54
C LEU A 66 2.90 13.47 18.73
N GLY A 67 2.59 13.02 19.95
CA GLY A 67 2.83 13.83 21.14
C GLY A 67 4.30 14.21 21.32
N SER A 68 5.22 13.31 20.96
CA SER A 68 6.67 13.58 20.99
C SER A 68 7.14 14.45 19.82
N ALA A 69 6.43 14.40 18.69
CA ALA A 69 6.72 15.13 17.46
C ALA A 69 5.90 16.43 17.32
N GLN A 70 5.23 16.89 18.37
CA GLN A 70 4.36 18.07 18.34
C GLN A 70 4.99 19.31 17.68
N PRO A 71 6.29 19.64 17.91
CA PRO A 71 6.92 20.77 17.21
C PRO A 71 6.95 20.61 15.69
N LEU A 72 7.05 19.39 15.17
CA LEU A 72 7.01 19.12 13.73
C LEU A 72 5.59 19.23 13.18
N VAL A 73 4.58 18.79 13.95
CA VAL A 73 3.17 18.94 13.56
C VAL A 73 2.81 20.41 13.36
N GLN A 74 3.34 21.31 14.20
CA GLN A 74 3.11 22.76 14.08
C GLN A 74 3.71 23.38 12.79
N LEU A 75 4.62 22.69 12.11
CA LEU A 75 5.16 23.14 10.82
C LEU A 75 4.26 22.78 9.64
N LEU A 76 3.26 21.91 9.84
CA LEU A 76 2.33 21.51 8.80
C LEU A 76 1.34 22.62 8.46
N PRO A 77 0.82 22.70 7.22
CA PRO A 77 -0.31 23.57 6.90
C PRO A 77 -1.56 23.25 7.76
N PRO A 78 -2.46 24.21 8.03
CA PRO A 78 -3.60 24.00 8.93
C PRO A 78 -4.49 22.79 8.60
N GLY A 79 -4.73 22.51 7.31
CA GLY A 79 -5.51 21.34 6.90
C GLY A 79 -4.80 20.01 7.17
N ALA A 80 -3.48 19.97 7.09
CA ALA A 80 -2.69 18.80 7.42
C ALA A 80 -2.62 18.58 8.94
N GLN A 81 -2.51 19.66 9.73
CA GLN A 81 -2.59 19.59 11.19
C GLN A 81 -3.91 18.96 11.65
N ALA A 82 -5.04 19.48 11.17
CA ALA A 82 -6.36 18.94 11.50
C ALA A 82 -6.53 17.47 11.06
N THR A 83 -5.89 17.06 9.96
CA THR A 83 -5.90 15.66 9.52
C THR A 83 -5.10 14.77 10.47
N VAL A 84 -3.90 15.21 10.87
CA VAL A 84 -3.05 14.49 11.84
C VAL A 84 -3.75 14.33 13.18
N GLU A 85 -4.40 15.38 13.68
CA GLU A 85 -5.18 15.34 14.93
C GLU A 85 -6.32 14.31 14.84
N ARG A 86 -7.11 14.33 13.76
CA ARG A 86 -8.17 13.34 13.54
C ARG A 86 -7.63 11.90 13.46
N MET A 87 -6.47 11.70 12.84
CA MET A 87 -5.84 10.39 12.80
C MET A 87 -5.38 9.95 14.20
N ALA A 88 -4.91 10.89 15.04
CA ALA A 88 -4.45 10.63 16.40
C ALA A 88 -5.59 10.28 17.36
N GLU A 89 -6.79 10.80 17.09
CA GLU A 89 -8.02 10.57 17.88
C GLU A 89 -8.69 9.21 17.60
N GLY A 90 -8.15 8.40 16.67
CA GLY A 90 -8.71 7.09 16.32
C GLY A 90 -8.86 6.85 14.81
N GLY A 91 -8.73 7.91 14.01
CA GLY A 91 -8.92 7.82 12.56
C GLY A 91 -7.95 6.86 11.86
N LEU A 92 -6.75 6.65 12.39
CA LEU A 92 -5.80 5.69 11.84
C LEU A 92 -6.31 4.25 12.01
N GLY A 93 -6.74 3.89 13.22
CA GLY A 93 -7.34 2.58 13.50
C GLY A 93 -8.59 2.33 12.65
N GLU A 94 -9.51 3.30 12.59
CA GLU A 94 -10.71 3.24 11.74
C GLU A 94 -10.34 3.00 10.27
N SER A 95 -9.29 3.63 9.77
CA SER A 95 -8.84 3.48 8.39
C SER A 95 -8.39 2.03 8.11
N PHE A 96 -7.61 1.43 9.01
CA PHE A 96 -7.20 0.02 8.86
C PHE A 96 -8.39 -0.94 8.98
N GLU A 97 -9.32 -0.69 9.89
CA GLU A 97 -10.54 -1.48 10.00
C GLU A 97 -11.34 -1.46 8.71
N ARG A 98 -11.46 -0.29 8.07
CA ARG A 98 -12.15 -0.13 6.79
C ARG A 98 -11.41 -0.80 5.62
N LEU A 99 -10.08 -0.72 5.60
CA LEU A 99 -9.25 -1.41 4.61
C LEU A 99 -9.34 -2.93 4.74
N ALA A 100 -9.61 -3.46 5.93
CA ALA A 100 -9.82 -4.87 6.19
C ALA A 100 -11.24 -5.37 5.82
N GLN A 101 -12.14 -4.50 5.36
CA GLN A 101 -13.49 -4.89 4.91
C GLN A 101 -13.53 -5.16 3.40
N GLN A 102 -14.41 -6.06 2.97
CA GLN A 102 -14.65 -6.37 1.56
C GLN A 102 -14.99 -5.13 0.70
N PRO A 103 -14.63 -5.13 -0.59
CA PRO A 103 -13.97 -6.20 -1.34
C PRO A 103 -12.46 -6.28 -1.03
N LEU A 104 -11.98 -7.48 -0.72
CA LEU A 104 -10.57 -7.77 -0.45
C LEU A 104 -9.87 -8.32 -1.68
N CYS A 105 -8.61 -7.96 -1.79
CA CYS A 105 -7.67 -8.54 -2.74
C CYS A 105 -6.31 -8.77 -2.07
N LEU A 106 -5.45 -9.52 -2.76
CA LEU A 106 -4.05 -9.62 -2.38
C LEU A 106 -3.39 -8.28 -2.67
N CYS A 107 -2.80 -7.65 -1.65
CA CYS A 107 -2.07 -6.40 -1.77
C CYS A 107 -0.56 -6.64 -1.65
N HIS A 108 0.22 -5.87 -2.39
CA HIS A 108 1.69 -5.90 -2.31
C HIS A 108 2.16 -5.32 -0.96
N GLY A 109 1.51 -4.24 -0.49
CA GLY A 109 1.84 -3.54 0.74
C GLY A 109 2.99 -2.53 0.64
N ASP A 110 3.69 -2.51 -0.50
CA ASP A 110 4.76 -1.53 -0.82
C ASP A 110 4.90 -1.34 -2.34
N TYR A 111 3.77 -1.09 -3.03
CA TYR A 111 3.71 -1.02 -4.49
C TYR A 111 4.22 0.34 -5.02
N ARG A 112 5.54 0.52 -4.99
CA ARG A 112 6.23 1.74 -5.42
C ARG A 112 7.32 1.45 -6.45
N THR A 113 7.75 2.48 -7.18
CA THR A 113 8.64 2.35 -8.35
C THR A 113 9.94 1.62 -8.05
N GLU A 114 10.45 1.73 -6.83
CA GLU A 114 11.64 1.04 -6.34
C GLU A 114 11.49 -0.48 -6.40
N ASN A 115 10.28 -0.99 -6.18
CA ASN A 115 9.88 -2.41 -6.17
C ASN A 115 9.33 -2.88 -7.53
N LEU A 116 9.40 -2.03 -8.56
CA LEU A 116 8.96 -2.35 -9.91
C LEU A 116 10.16 -2.46 -10.86
N ARG A 117 10.05 -3.37 -11.83
CA ARG A 117 10.90 -3.38 -13.02
C ARG A 117 10.03 -3.32 -14.26
N PHE A 118 10.48 -2.55 -15.23
CA PHE A 118 9.77 -2.34 -16.48
C PHE A 118 10.51 -3.04 -17.62
N SER A 119 9.76 -3.43 -18.65
CA SER A 119 10.35 -3.87 -19.91
C SER A 119 11.27 -2.79 -20.50
N ALA A 120 12.42 -3.18 -21.04
CA ALA A 120 13.32 -2.28 -21.74
C ALA A 120 12.63 -1.49 -22.89
N PRO A 121 13.14 -0.29 -23.23
CA PRO A 121 12.61 0.52 -24.33
C PRO A 121 12.48 -0.26 -25.65
N GLY A 122 11.40 -0.01 -26.40
CA GLY A 122 11.12 -0.69 -27.67
C GLY A 122 10.49 -2.08 -27.55
N ARG A 123 10.16 -2.52 -26.32
CA ARG A 123 9.37 -3.74 -26.04
C ARG A 123 7.94 -3.38 -25.63
N PRO A 124 6.98 -4.34 -25.74
CA PRO A 124 5.65 -4.15 -25.16
C PRO A 124 5.75 -3.84 -23.66
N PRO A 125 5.02 -2.83 -23.15
CA PRO A 125 5.05 -2.47 -21.73
C PRO A 125 4.68 -3.65 -20.84
N ALA A 126 5.60 -4.04 -19.97
CA ALA A 126 5.39 -5.05 -18.95
C ALA A 126 6.01 -4.61 -17.62
N VAL A 127 5.43 -5.09 -16.52
CA VAL A 127 5.89 -4.81 -15.16
C VAL A 127 6.14 -6.11 -14.42
N ALA A 128 7.33 -6.23 -13.84
CA ALA A 128 7.65 -7.23 -12.83
C ALA A 128 7.64 -6.57 -11.45
N VAL A 129 7.00 -7.22 -10.50
CA VAL A 129 6.81 -6.74 -9.12
C VAL A 129 7.58 -7.68 -8.20
N PHE A 130 8.39 -7.12 -7.31
CA PHE A 130 9.21 -7.90 -6.39
C PHE A 130 9.23 -7.24 -5.00
N ASP A 131 9.86 -7.90 -4.03
CA ASP A 131 9.88 -7.50 -2.62
C ASP A 131 8.49 -7.55 -1.94
N TRP A 132 7.94 -8.76 -1.92
CA TRP A 132 6.64 -9.08 -1.33
C TRP A 132 6.66 -9.20 0.19
N GLY A 133 7.63 -8.60 0.87
CA GLY A 133 7.79 -8.72 2.33
C GLY A 133 6.61 -8.15 3.13
N LEU A 134 5.83 -7.24 2.52
CA LEU A 134 4.66 -6.60 3.12
C LEU A 134 3.32 -7.07 2.52
N VAL A 135 3.34 -8.23 1.85
CA VAL A 135 2.13 -8.82 1.26
C VAL A 135 1.04 -9.01 2.31
N ASN A 136 -0.18 -8.59 1.98
CA ASN A 136 -1.31 -8.61 2.91
C ASN A 136 -2.64 -8.74 2.17
N VAL A 137 -3.73 -8.88 2.95
CA VAL A 137 -5.10 -8.89 2.42
C VAL A 137 -5.81 -7.61 2.85
N ALA A 138 -6.22 -6.79 1.88
CA ALA A 138 -6.93 -5.53 2.12
C ALA A 138 -7.74 -5.12 0.89
N ARG A 139 -8.47 -4.01 0.99
CA ARG A 139 -9.01 -3.32 -0.20
C ARG A 139 -7.86 -2.85 -1.10
N GLY A 140 -8.02 -2.98 -2.42
CA GLY A 140 -6.97 -2.64 -3.39
C GLY A 140 -6.45 -1.20 -3.34
N ILE A 141 -7.21 -0.26 -2.75
CA ILE A 141 -6.73 1.11 -2.49
C ILE A 141 -5.51 1.16 -1.55
N ALA A 142 -5.22 0.08 -0.81
CA ALA A 142 -4.05 -0.01 0.05
C ALA A 142 -2.71 -0.04 -0.71
N ASP A 143 -2.72 -0.39 -2.01
CA ASP A 143 -1.53 -0.37 -2.88
C ASP A 143 -1.45 0.88 -3.77
N PHE A 144 -2.33 1.87 -3.57
CA PHE A 144 -2.43 3.06 -4.42
C PHE A 144 -1.68 4.27 -3.88
#